data_AF-A0A094EE46-F1
#
_entry.id   AF-A0A094EE46-F1
#
_cell.length_a   1.000
_cell.length_b   1.000
_cell.length_c   1.000
_cell.angle_alpha   90.00
_cell.angle_beta   90.00
_cell.angle_gamma   90.00
#
_symmetry.space_group_name_H-M   'P 1'
#
loop_
_entity.id
_entity.type
_entity.pdbx_description
1 polymer ?
#
loop_
_entity_poly.entity_id
_entity_poly.type
_entity_poly.pdbx_seq_one_letter_code
_entity_poly.pdbx_strand_id
1 'polypeptide(L)'
;MDNSSPVNNSIIENEYDQQDTRSIAQVANESECLIPVTSNKASGQKRLSRACDRCRVRKVKCDLRRPTCANCEIRLLNCEFNLPSRKRGRKKGGEVPILEGAHIPNRNAPRLSSVVSPPVSFEEFSQTSTVRTPRYVSESVATTSIHQYSPPASQTTYASSPAFAGCAPRDTQIEAIICNLHNAINEIDGSQSLTSLLTDCVESFFANLYPLMPIIHRPDIDTAITQITDRQLQKKAPLLAILTGLCAVTIAVLPKSITSIKAELAVCFYHASRAVLNTYLNEDLENPTSTSIAIRYLYAEYNHTTGKLRSSWHSLGDAIRICQGMRLHNKTSYAHMNDTESELCRRAFLLLFVGDKSASILGNHPVVMGKFALDGDIIVTYPRSLGEVDSVTYPELDPVDENLDILTGFNLN
;
A
#
# COMPACT_ATOMS: atom_id res chain seq x y z
N MET A 1 -49.21 -46.22 23.54
CA MET A 1 -49.16 -46.31 25.01
C MET A 1 -47.70 -46.11 25.40
N ASP A 2 -47.36 -44.87 25.78
CA ASP A 2 -46.69 -44.48 27.04
C ASP A 2 -45.72 -45.50 27.68
N ASN A 3 -44.56 -45.16 28.27
CA ASN A 3 -43.93 -43.89 28.65
C ASN A 3 -42.54 -44.24 29.27
N SER A 4 -41.70 -43.22 29.44
CA SER A 4 -40.65 -43.07 30.50
C SER A 4 -39.20 -43.51 30.23
N SER A 5 -38.31 -42.52 30.24
CA SER A 5 -36.86 -42.57 30.56
C SER A 5 -36.63 -42.86 32.07
N PRO A 6 -35.40 -43.08 32.61
CA PRO A 6 -34.33 -42.06 32.69
C PRO A 6 -32.83 -42.53 32.75
N VAL A 7 -31.96 -41.54 32.53
CA VAL A 7 -30.60 -41.23 33.05
C VAL A 7 -29.87 -42.23 33.96
N ASN A 8 -28.56 -42.44 33.73
CA ASN A 8 -27.59 -42.51 34.84
C ASN A 8 -26.18 -42.01 34.49
N ASN A 9 -25.69 -41.06 35.31
CA ASN A 9 -24.31 -40.59 35.42
C ASN A 9 -23.57 -41.48 36.43
N SER A 10 -22.27 -41.74 36.22
CA SER A 10 -21.36 -42.00 37.36
C SER A 10 -19.96 -41.46 37.07
N ILE A 11 -19.50 -40.70 38.05
CA ILE A 11 -18.24 -39.98 38.24
C ILE A 11 -17.33 -40.88 39.13
N ILE A 12 -16.02 -40.61 39.15
CA ILE A 12 -15.06 -40.63 40.30
C ILE A 12 -13.77 -41.42 39.96
N GLU A 13 -12.67 -40.74 39.58
CA GLU A 13 -11.48 -40.30 40.38
C GLU A 13 -10.32 -41.31 40.22
N ASN A 14 -9.01 -41.04 40.34
CA ASN A 14 -8.11 -39.87 40.41
C ASN A 14 -6.67 -40.43 40.34
N GLU A 15 -5.67 -39.52 40.31
CA GLU A 15 -4.22 -39.67 40.59
C GLU A 15 -3.27 -39.64 39.37
N TYR A 16 -2.11 -38.99 39.36
CA TYR A 16 -1.49 -37.84 40.09
C TYR A 16 -0.09 -37.65 39.46
N ASP A 17 0.33 -36.40 39.15
CA ASP A 17 1.69 -35.78 39.22
C ASP A 17 1.77 -34.64 38.18
N GLN A 18 1.76 -33.35 38.53
CA GLN A 18 2.69 -32.46 39.28
C GLN A 18 3.95 -32.00 38.54
N GLN A 19 4.24 -30.71 38.72
CA GLN A 19 5.38 -29.86 38.30
C GLN A 19 5.16 -29.12 36.96
N ASP A 20 5.14 -27.80 36.84
CA ASP A 20 5.52 -26.73 37.77
C ASP A 20 4.80 -25.42 37.38
N THR A 21 4.18 -24.76 38.36
CA THR A 21 3.76 -23.36 38.28
C THR A 21 4.25 -22.65 39.53
N ARG A 22 4.92 -21.51 39.35
CA ARG A 22 4.86 -20.30 40.19
C ARG A 22 5.78 -19.23 39.58
N SER A 23 5.23 -18.16 39.00
CA SER A 23 4.84 -16.89 39.66
C SER A 23 6.07 -15.96 39.79
N ILE A 24 6.09 -14.69 39.37
CA ILE A 24 5.29 -13.55 39.85
C ILE A 24 5.60 -12.34 38.94
N ALA A 25 4.59 -11.51 38.70
CA ALA A 25 4.74 -10.17 38.14
C ALA A 25 5.29 -9.18 39.19
N GLN A 26 6.23 -8.31 38.83
CA GLN A 26 6.44 -7.04 39.55
C GLN A 26 7.09 -5.96 38.67
N VAL A 27 6.65 -4.73 38.96
CA VAL A 27 6.83 -3.43 38.31
C VAL A 27 8.17 -2.78 38.69
N ALA A 28 8.84 -2.08 37.75
CA ALA A 28 9.69 -0.88 37.96
C ALA A 28 10.13 -0.31 36.58
N ASN A 29 9.62 0.83 36.11
CA ASN A 29 10.01 2.23 36.34
C ASN A 29 11.20 2.74 35.51
N GLU A 30 10.98 3.85 34.80
CA GLU A 30 11.95 4.64 34.03
C GLU A 30 12.93 5.40 34.95
N SER A 31 14.20 5.54 34.54
CA SER A 31 15.02 6.78 34.57
C SER A 31 16.53 6.48 34.63
N GLU A 32 17.29 7.21 33.78
CA GLU A 32 18.75 7.49 33.85
C GLU A 32 19.75 6.33 33.66
N CYS A 33 20.94 6.49 33.10
CA CYS A 33 21.59 7.43 32.19
C CYS A 33 22.97 6.80 31.90
N LEU A 34 23.58 7.16 30.77
CA LEU A 34 25.01 7.45 30.58
C LEU A 34 25.64 6.78 29.35
N ILE A 35 26.02 7.67 28.44
CA ILE A 35 26.94 7.47 27.34
C ILE A 35 28.34 7.28 27.92
N PRO A 36 29.10 6.22 27.60
CA PRO A 36 30.53 6.23 27.77
C PRO A 36 31.15 6.84 26.50
N VAL A 37 31.52 8.11 26.58
CA VAL A 37 32.60 8.64 25.76
C VAL A 37 33.89 8.05 26.31
N THR A 38 34.46 7.07 25.62
CA THR A 38 35.87 6.73 25.80
C THR A 38 36.59 6.77 24.46
N SER A 39 37.34 7.86 24.29
CA SER A 39 38.45 7.94 23.35
C SER A 39 39.51 6.97 23.83
N ASN A 40 39.82 5.94 23.04
CA ASN A 40 41.05 5.17 23.21
C ASN A 40 41.73 4.98 21.86
N LYS A 41 42.85 5.68 21.69
CA LYS A 41 43.84 5.43 20.64
C LYS A 41 44.55 4.13 20.98
N ALA A 42 44.34 3.09 20.18
CA ALA A 42 45.21 1.92 20.16
C ALA A 42 45.54 1.53 18.71
N SER A 43 46.80 1.79 18.37
CA SER A 43 47.70 1.02 17.50
C SER A 43 47.16 0.35 16.23
N GLY A 44 47.58 0.89 15.09
CA GLY A 44 48.22 0.07 14.05
C GLY A 44 47.35 -0.86 13.23
N GLN A 45 46.14 -0.48 12.83
CA GLN A 45 45.39 -1.21 11.80
C GLN A 45 45.43 -0.49 10.47
N LYS A 46 45.92 -1.19 9.44
CA LYS A 46 45.96 -0.74 8.04
C LYS A 46 44.60 -0.11 7.67
N ARG A 47 44.58 1.20 7.40
CA ARG A 47 43.41 1.90 6.86
C ARG A 47 43.06 1.25 5.51
N LEU A 48 42.09 0.36 5.52
CA LEU A 48 41.47 -0.15 4.31
C LEU A 48 40.71 1.01 3.68
N SER A 49 41.09 1.45 2.49
CA SER A 49 40.47 2.58 1.78
C SER A 49 39.16 2.20 1.07
N ARG A 50 38.55 1.07 1.44
CA ARG A 50 37.47 0.44 0.67
C ARG A 50 36.27 0.14 1.56
N ALA A 51 35.09 0.58 1.09
CA ALA A 51 33.81 0.26 1.70
C ALA A 51 33.59 -1.26 1.86
N CYS A 52 32.88 -1.66 2.92
CA CYS A 52 32.46 -3.05 3.11
C CYS A 52 31.55 -3.52 1.97
N ASP A 53 31.40 -4.84 1.83
CA ASP A 53 30.70 -5.43 0.70
C ASP A 53 29.21 -5.06 0.66
N ARG A 54 28.55 -4.96 1.82
CA ARG A 54 27.16 -4.53 1.93
C ARG A 54 26.97 -3.06 1.54
N CYS A 55 27.82 -2.16 2.02
CA CYS A 55 27.78 -0.76 1.62
C CYS A 55 28.09 -0.58 0.13
N ARG A 56 28.99 -1.41 -0.42
CA ARG A 56 29.36 -1.39 -1.84
C ARG A 56 28.21 -1.84 -2.75
N VAL A 57 27.55 -2.96 -2.44
CA VAL A 57 26.38 -3.45 -3.20
C VAL A 57 25.24 -2.43 -3.14
N ARG A 58 25.03 -1.81 -1.98
CA ARG A 58 23.98 -0.80 -1.77
C ARG A 58 24.36 0.60 -2.27
N LYS A 59 25.59 0.79 -2.75
CA LYS A 59 26.13 2.10 -3.18
C LYS A 59 25.96 3.21 -2.13
N VAL A 60 26.10 2.88 -0.84
CA VAL A 60 26.05 3.85 0.27
C VAL A 60 27.45 4.11 0.85
N LYS A 61 27.68 5.29 1.43
CA LYS A 61 28.97 5.66 2.03
C LYS A 61 29.23 4.79 3.28
N CYS A 62 30.37 4.09 3.28
CA CYS A 62 30.82 3.30 4.42
C CYS A 62 31.74 4.16 5.30
N ASP A 63 31.50 4.15 6.61
CA ASP A 63 32.29 4.84 7.64
C ASP A 63 33.50 4.01 8.13
N LEU A 64 33.67 2.78 7.62
CA LEU A 64 34.87 1.95 7.77
C LEU A 64 35.20 1.56 9.22
N ARG A 65 34.26 1.72 10.16
CA ARG A 65 34.40 1.28 11.56
C ARG A 65 34.50 -0.25 11.65
N ARG A 66 35.16 -0.72 12.71
CA ARG A 66 35.39 -2.14 13.05
C ARG A 66 34.86 -2.42 14.46
N PRO A 67 34.27 -3.61 14.72
CA PRO A 67 34.12 -4.75 13.83
C PRO A 67 33.05 -4.57 12.74
N THR A 68 32.06 -3.72 12.99
CA THR A 68 30.95 -3.39 12.09
C THR A 68 30.93 -1.89 11.75
N CYS A 69 30.53 -1.55 10.53
CA CYS A 69 30.31 -0.17 10.11
C CYS A 69 28.93 0.32 10.59
N ALA A 70 28.72 1.62 10.83
CA ALA A 70 27.45 2.12 11.40
C ALA A 70 26.22 1.74 10.55
N ASN A 71 26.39 1.71 9.22
CA ASN A 71 25.35 1.30 8.29
C ASN A 71 24.97 -0.19 8.37
N CYS A 72 25.92 -1.04 8.74
CA CYS A 72 25.71 -2.47 8.97
C CYS A 72 25.19 -2.73 10.38
N GLU A 73 25.67 -1.99 11.38
CA GLU A 73 25.24 -2.07 12.78
C GLU A 73 23.75 -1.69 12.95
N ILE A 74 23.34 -0.54 12.42
CA ILE A 74 21.94 -0.07 12.47
C ILE A 74 20.98 -1.08 11.83
N ARG A 75 21.47 -1.84 10.85
CA ARG A 75 20.67 -2.81 10.09
C ARG A 75 20.86 -4.24 10.54
N LEU A 76 21.65 -4.47 11.59
CA LEU A 76 21.97 -5.81 12.11
C LEU A 76 22.48 -6.76 11.01
N LEU A 77 23.32 -6.23 10.10
CA LEU A 77 23.88 -6.99 8.98
C LEU A 77 25.35 -7.33 9.22
N ASN A 78 25.73 -8.54 8.80
CA ASN A 78 27.11 -8.98 8.83
C ASN A 78 28.00 -8.10 7.91
N CYS A 79 29.06 -7.51 8.49
CA CYS A 79 29.91 -6.50 7.87
C CYS A 79 31.22 -7.10 7.35
N GLU A 80 31.18 -7.61 6.11
CA GLU A 80 32.30 -8.33 5.49
C GLU A 80 33.04 -7.51 4.41
N PHE A 81 34.30 -7.89 4.15
CA PHE A 81 35.22 -7.23 3.21
C PHE A 81 35.88 -8.24 2.26
N ASN A 82 35.12 -9.27 1.88
CA ASN A 82 35.57 -10.48 1.20
C ASN A 82 35.51 -10.39 -0.33
N LEU A 83 34.76 -9.45 -0.93
CA LEU A 83 34.64 -9.38 -2.39
C LEU A 83 35.97 -8.94 -3.03
N PRO A 84 36.54 -9.67 -4.01
CA PRO A 84 37.73 -9.23 -4.73
C PRO A 84 37.45 -7.98 -5.58
N SER A 85 38.42 -7.05 -5.65
CA SER A 85 38.32 -5.89 -6.53
C SER A 85 38.55 -6.31 -7.98
N ARG A 86 37.52 -6.28 -8.83
CA ARG A 86 37.71 -6.42 -10.28
C ARG A 86 38.66 -5.31 -10.77
N LYS A 87 39.86 -5.67 -11.21
CA LYS A 87 40.76 -4.75 -11.94
C LYS A 87 40.07 -4.40 -13.26
N ARG A 88 39.83 -3.11 -13.53
CA ARG A 88 39.43 -2.64 -14.87
C ARG A 88 40.55 -3.03 -15.83
N GLY A 89 40.23 -3.84 -16.84
CA GLY A 89 41.16 -4.18 -17.91
C GLY A 89 41.61 -2.94 -18.67
N ARG A 90 42.86 -2.96 -19.13
CA ARG A 90 43.47 -1.94 -19.99
C ARG A 90 42.76 -1.97 -21.36
N LYS A 91 42.24 -0.84 -21.85
CA LYS A 91 41.70 -0.73 -23.22
C LYS A 91 42.78 -1.16 -24.22
N LYS A 92 42.58 -2.28 -24.93
CA LYS A 92 43.29 -2.58 -26.17
C LYS A 92 42.40 -2.13 -27.31
N GLY A 93 42.89 -1.17 -28.10
CA GLY A 93 42.31 -0.85 -29.39
C GLY A 93 42.71 -1.89 -30.43
N GLY A 94 41.94 -1.95 -31.51
CA GLY A 94 42.33 -2.59 -32.76
C GLY A 94 41.54 -3.85 -33.12
N GLU A 95 40.88 -3.73 -34.28
CA GLU A 95 40.52 -4.78 -35.25
C GLU A 95 39.18 -5.50 -35.10
N VAL A 96 38.30 -5.19 -36.08
CA VAL A 96 37.05 -5.86 -36.40
C VAL A 96 37.36 -6.98 -37.40
N PRO A 97 36.99 -8.24 -37.16
CA PRO A 97 37.00 -9.26 -38.20
C PRO A 97 35.78 -9.12 -39.10
N ILE A 98 36.05 -8.97 -40.39
CA ILE A 98 35.08 -9.06 -41.49
C ILE A 98 34.56 -10.50 -41.55
N LEU A 99 33.24 -10.66 -41.64
CA LEU A 99 32.60 -11.91 -42.06
C LEU A 99 31.46 -11.57 -43.02
N GLU A 100 31.63 -12.03 -44.27
CA GLU A 100 30.70 -11.90 -45.39
C GLU A 100 29.48 -12.81 -45.25
N GLY A 101 28.33 -12.30 -45.68
CA GLY A 101 27.32 -13.08 -46.41
C GLY A 101 26.06 -13.51 -45.65
N ALA A 102 24.96 -12.79 -45.87
CA ALA A 102 23.70 -13.34 -46.40
C ALA A 102 22.66 -12.22 -46.65
N HIS A 103 22.15 -12.20 -47.88
CA HIS A 103 21.15 -11.28 -48.43
C HIS A 103 19.79 -11.32 -47.71
N ILE A 104 19.18 -10.15 -47.50
CA ILE A 104 17.72 -9.97 -47.45
C ILE A 104 17.37 -8.72 -48.28
N PRO A 105 16.43 -8.79 -49.26
CA PRO A 105 16.16 -7.70 -50.18
C PRO A 105 15.25 -6.61 -49.60
N ASN A 106 15.55 -5.40 -50.04
CA ASN A 106 14.94 -4.10 -49.73
C ASN A 106 13.62 -3.88 -50.48
N ARG A 107 12.60 -3.28 -49.82
CA ARG A 107 11.58 -2.44 -50.50
C ARG A 107 10.89 -1.44 -49.53
N ASN A 108 11.44 -0.22 -49.54
CA ASN A 108 10.81 1.11 -49.59
C ASN A 108 9.47 1.41 -48.86
N ALA A 109 9.50 2.38 -47.93
CA ALA A 109 8.54 3.50 -47.86
C ALA A 109 9.11 4.68 -47.00
N PRO A 110 8.61 5.93 -47.15
CA PRO A 110 9.40 7.17 -47.01
C PRO A 110 9.29 7.92 -45.67
N ARG A 111 10.25 8.82 -45.43
CA ARG A 111 10.38 9.76 -44.30
C ARG A 111 9.46 10.98 -44.40
N LEU A 112 8.88 11.39 -43.26
CA LEU A 112 8.70 12.78 -42.75
C LEU A 112 8.15 12.66 -41.31
N SER A 113 8.40 13.50 -40.30
CA SER A 113 9.47 14.42 -39.89
C SER A 113 9.18 14.76 -38.42
N SER A 114 10.15 14.69 -37.51
CA SER A 114 10.04 15.37 -36.20
C SER A 114 11.44 15.63 -35.65
N VAL A 115 11.71 16.91 -35.45
CA VAL A 115 12.94 17.50 -34.96
C VAL A 115 12.99 17.34 -33.44
N VAL A 116 14.05 16.70 -32.93
CA VAL A 116 14.57 16.97 -31.58
C VAL A 116 16.09 16.99 -31.68
N SER A 117 16.67 18.17 -31.49
CA SER A 117 18.12 18.38 -31.39
C SER A 117 18.68 17.81 -30.08
N PRO A 118 19.88 17.20 -30.07
CA PRO A 118 20.53 16.77 -28.84
C PRO A 118 21.21 17.96 -28.14
N PRO A 119 21.29 18.00 -26.79
CA PRO A 119 22.12 18.99 -26.12
C PRO A 119 23.59 18.63 -26.27
N VAL A 120 24.35 19.67 -26.59
CA VAL A 120 25.78 19.70 -26.92
C VAL A 120 26.63 19.51 -25.66
N SER A 121 27.66 18.68 -25.78
CA SER A 121 28.78 18.52 -24.86
C SER A 121 29.61 19.80 -24.82
N PHE A 122 29.96 20.29 -23.63
CA PHE A 122 30.77 21.50 -23.47
C PHE A 122 32.11 21.15 -22.80
N GLU A 123 33.18 21.08 -23.60
CA GLU A 123 34.55 21.27 -23.12
C GLU A 123 35.08 22.60 -23.69
N GLU A 124 35.47 23.46 -22.75
CA GLU A 124 36.60 24.40 -22.81
C GLU A 124 36.54 25.61 -23.77
N PHE A 125 36.42 26.82 -23.21
CA PHE A 125 37.49 27.85 -23.25
C PHE A 125 37.18 29.04 -22.32
N SER A 126 38.07 29.20 -21.33
CA SER A 126 38.71 30.40 -20.80
C SER A 126 38.01 31.77 -20.71
N GLN A 127 37.98 32.28 -19.46
CA GLN A 127 38.29 33.65 -19.00
C GLN A 127 37.42 34.79 -19.57
N THR A 128 36.64 35.57 -18.80
CA THR A 128 37.02 36.38 -17.64
C THR A 128 35.77 36.82 -16.86
N SER A 129 35.79 36.74 -15.53
CA SER A 129 35.27 37.75 -14.55
C SER A 129 34.90 37.07 -13.23
N THR A 130 35.45 37.63 -12.16
CA THR A 130 35.53 37.11 -10.79
C THR A 130 34.20 37.19 -10.02
N VAL A 131 33.76 36.09 -9.40
CA VAL A 131 32.89 36.13 -8.21
C VAL A 131 33.33 35.07 -7.19
N ARG A 132 33.64 35.55 -5.98
CA ARG A 132 34.20 34.82 -4.84
C ARG A 132 33.13 33.98 -4.11
N THR A 133 33.56 32.84 -3.61
CA THR A 133 32.88 31.98 -2.63
C THR A 133 32.78 32.66 -1.25
N PRO A 134 31.72 32.42 -0.45
CA PRO A 134 31.71 32.81 0.96
C PRO A 134 32.57 31.85 1.78
N ARG A 135 33.59 32.42 2.42
CA ARG A 135 34.53 31.76 3.33
C ARG A 135 34.00 31.92 4.77
N TYR A 136 34.03 30.83 5.53
CA TYR A 136 33.75 30.81 6.97
C TYR A 136 34.79 31.68 7.70
N VAL A 137 34.34 32.69 8.44
CA VAL A 137 35.20 33.53 9.27
C VAL A 137 35.08 33.06 10.71
N SER A 138 36.22 32.72 11.30
CA SER A 138 36.40 32.51 12.74
C SER A 138 37.00 33.79 13.33
N GLU A 139 36.43 34.32 14.41
CA GLU A 139 37.10 35.33 15.21
C GLU A 139 36.74 35.21 16.70
N SER A 140 37.70 35.59 17.54
CA SER A 140 37.91 35.18 18.93
C SER A 140 37.42 36.18 19.98
N VAL A 141 36.83 35.63 21.04
CA VAL A 141 36.76 36.00 22.48
C VAL A 141 37.15 37.42 22.91
N ALA A 142 36.21 38.11 23.56
CA ALA A 142 36.50 38.99 24.71
C ALA A 142 35.30 39.03 25.70
N THR A 143 35.67 39.08 26.97
CA THR A 143 34.92 38.83 28.20
C THR A 143 34.09 40.04 28.66
N THR A 144 32.84 39.83 29.08
CA THR A 144 32.16 40.74 30.02
C THR A 144 31.15 40.01 30.91
N SER A 145 31.00 40.55 32.11
CA SER A 145 30.51 40.00 33.37
C SER A 145 29.12 39.36 33.42
N ILE A 146 29.05 38.37 34.33
CA ILE A 146 27.93 37.63 34.87
C ILE A 146 26.76 38.55 35.26
N HIS A 147 25.62 38.40 34.58
CA HIS A 147 24.30 38.63 35.16
C HIS A 147 23.57 37.29 35.21
N GLN A 148 23.25 36.85 36.43
CA GLN A 148 22.38 35.70 36.69
C GLN A 148 21.02 35.94 36.05
N TYR A 149 20.73 35.24 34.95
CA TYR A 149 19.38 35.02 34.48
C TYR A 149 19.05 33.54 34.70
N SER A 150 18.22 33.29 35.71
CA SER A 150 17.55 32.01 35.90
C SER A 150 16.72 31.68 34.65
N PRO A 151 16.73 30.42 34.16
CA PRO A 151 15.84 30.03 33.07
C PRO A 151 14.38 30.18 33.53
N PRO A 152 13.45 30.60 32.65
CA PRO A 152 12.05 30.63 33.00
C PRO A 152 11.63 29.20 33.36
N ALA A 153 11.03 29.06 34.54
CA ALA A 153 10.40 27.81 34.96
C ALA A 153 9.33 27.46 33.93
N SER A 154 9.65 26.53 33.04
CA SER A 154 8.65 25.85 32.23
C SER A 154 7.74 25.12 33.19
N GLN A 155 6.61 25.74 33.50
CA GLN A 155 5.45 25.03 34.02
C GLN A 155 4.96 24.12 32.89
N THR A 156 5.64 22.99 32.70
CA THR A 156 5.01 21.80 32.14
C THR A 156 4.01 21.35 33.19
N THR A 157 2.87 22.03 33.23
CA THR A 157 1.64 21.42 33.70
C THR A 157 1.48 20.23 32.78
N TYR A 158 1.75 19.03 33.30
CA TYR A 158 1.25 17.81 32.71
C TYR A 158 -0.24 18.06 32.54
N ALA A 159 -0.66 18.36 31.31
CA ALA A 159 -2.05 18.34 30.98
C ALA A 159 -2.44 16.89 31.20
N SER A 160 -3.01 16.62 32.38
CA SER A 160 -3.74 15.40 32.66
C SER A 160 -4.59 15.16 31.43
N SER A 161 -4.32 14.07 30.71
CA SER A 161 -5.18 13.63 29.62
C SER A 161 -6.61 13.81 30.10
N PRO A 162 -7.48 14.54 29.35
CA PRO A 162 -8.89 14.49 29.68
C PRO A 162 -9.24 13.01 29.75
N ALA A 163 -9.78 12.60 30.90
CA ALA A 163 -10.22 11.23 31.13
C ALA A 163 -10.90 10.75 29.87
N PHE A 164 -10.48 9.60 29.33
CA PHE A 164 -11.05 8.96 28.15
C PHE A 164 -12.58 9.10 28.23
N ALA A 165 -13.13 10.09 27.52
CA ALA A 165 -14.54 10.08 27.18
C ALA A 165 -14.64 8.84 26.30
N GLY A 166 -15.26 7.77 26.84
CA GLY A 166 -15.32 6.49 26.17
C GLY A 166 -15.72 6.70 24.72
N CYS A 167 -14.89 6.22 23.79
CA CYS A 167 -15.25 6.23 22.38
C CYS A 167 -16.62 5.56 22.27
N ALA A 168 -17.59 6.22 21.63
CA ALA A 168 -18.93 5.67 21.49
C ALA A 168 -18.83 4.25 20.91
N PRO A 169 -19.70 3.30 21.30
CA PRO A 169 -19.71 1.98 20.70
C PRO A 169 -19.74 2.07 19.17
N ARG A 170 -19.05 1.15 18.48
CA ARG A 170 -18.96 1.14 17.01
C ARG A 170 -20.33 1.26 16.35
N ASP A 171 -21.30 0.48 16.83
CA ASP A 171 -22.66 0.46 16.30
C ASP A 171 -23.29 1.86 16.36
N THR A 172 -23.10 2.59 17.47
CA THR A 172 -23.59 3.98 17.62
C THR A 172 -22.88 4.95 16.67
N GLN A 173 -21.58 4.78 16.45
CA GLN A 173 -20.85 5.58 15.45
C GLN A 173 -21.38 5.33 14.04
N ILE A 174 -21.64 4.07 13.68
CA ILE A 174 -22.18 3.70 12.38
C ILE A 174 -23.60 4.22 12.19
N GLU A 175 -24.46 4.11 13.20
CA GLU A 175 -25.80 4.70 13.18
C GLU A 175 -25.74 6.22 12.95
N ALA A 176 -24.82 6.93 13.63
CA ALA A 176 -24.62 8.36 13.41
C ALA A 176 -24.17 8.68 11.98
N ILE A 177 -23.27 7.87 11.39
CA ILE A 177 -22.84 8.02 10.00
C ILE A 177 -24.03 7.83 9.04
N ILE A 178 -24.85 6.79 9.25
CA ILE A 178 -26.04 6.54 8.42
C ILE A 178 -27.05 7.70 8.55
N CYS A 179 -27.28 8.22 9.76
CA CYS A 179 -28.16 9.37 9.98
C CYS A 179 -27.65 10.63 9.29
N ASN A 180 -26.35 10.92 9.39
CA ASN A 180 -25.73 12.07 8.71
C ASN A 180 -25.86 11.96 7.19
N LEU A 181 -25.68 10.76 6.64
CA LEU A 181 -25.84 10.51 5.21
C LEU A 181 -27.30 10.73 4.76
N HIS A 182 -28.28 10.22 5.52
CA HIS A 182 -29.70 10.49 5.26
C HIS A 182 -30.02 11.99 5.26
N ASN A 183 -29.51 12.73 6.24
CA ASN A 183 -29.75 14.17 6.33
C ASN A 183 -29.15 14.92 5.14
N ALA A 184 -27.92 14.59 4.75
CA ALA A 184 -27.28 15.18 3.57
C ALA A 184 -28.05 14.88 2.28
N ILE A 185 -28.57 13.66 2.12
CA ILE A 185 -29.43 13.29 0.99
C ILE A 185 -30.70 14.14 0.99
N ASN A 186 -31.38 14.28 2.13
CA ASN A 186 -32.60 15.08 2.22
C ASN A 186 -32.36 16.57 1.91
N GLU A 187 -31.21 17.11 2.32
CA GLU A 187 -30.84 18.51 2.05
C GLU A 187 -30.51 18.74 0.57
N ILE A 188 -29.79 17.83 -0.07
CA ILE A 188 -29.37 17.96 -1.47
C ILE A 188 -30.51 17.56 -2.42
N ASP A 189 -31.24 16.50 -2.08
CA ASP A 189 -32.32 15.91 -2.87
C ASP A 189 -33.40 15.24 -2.01
N GLY A 190 -34.23 16.05 -1.36
CA GLY A 190 -35.35 15.57 -0.54
C GLY A 190 -36.43 14.75 -1.27
N SER A 191 -36.31 14.55 -2.58
CA SER A 191 -37.19 13.66 -3.35
C SER A 191 -36.78 12.19 -3.28
N GLN A 192 -35.53 11.90 -2.92
CA GLN A 192 -34.93 10.57 -2.95
C GLN A 192 -34.79 9.99 -1.54
N SER A 193 -35.09 8.70 -1.39
CA SER A 193 -34.77 7.96 -0.15
C SER A 193 -33.36 7.38 -0.21
N LEU A 194 -32.70 7.17 0.95
CA LEU A 194 -31.38 6.52 0.98
C LEU A 194 -31.42 5.17 0.26
N THR A 195 -32.40 4.32 0.56
CA THR A 195 -32.50 2.98 -0.03
C THR A 195 -32.67 3.05 -1.56
N SER A 196 -33.53 3.93 -2.08
CA SER A 196 -33.68 4.12 -3.54
C SER A 196 -32.37 4.55 -4.18
N LEU A 197 -31.70 5.53 -3.59
CA LEU A 197 -30.45 6.06 -4.11
C LEU A 197 -29.31 5.03 -4.11
N LEU A 198 -29.22 4.22 -3.05
CA LEU A 198 -28.28 3.10 -2.97
C LEU A 198 -28.53 2.08 -4.07
N THR A 199 -29.79 1.68 -4.27
CA THR A 199 -30.18 0.75 -5.34
C THR A 199 -29.82 1.30 -6.72
N ASP A 200 -30.17 2.55 -7.01
CA ASP A 200 -29.86 3.19 -8.30
C ASP A 200 -28.34 3.25 -8.57
N CYS A 201 -27.55 3.54 -7.53
CA CYS A 201 -26.09 3.53 -7.62
C CYS A 201 -25.53 2.12 -7.88
N VAL A 202 -26.08 1.11 -7.22
CA VAL A 202 -25.63 -0.27 -7.34
C VAL A 202 -25.97 -0.82 -8.72
N GLU A 203 -27.19 -0.63 -9.21
CA GLU A 203 -27.56 -1.05 -10.56
C GLU A 203 -26.71 -0.35 -11.63
N SER A 204 -26.51 0.97 -11.48
CA SER A 204 -25.67 1.75 -12.40
C SER A 204 -24.20 1.28 -12.37
N PHE A 205 -23.67 0.91 -11.21
CA PHE A 205 -22.33 0.36 -11.06
C PHE A 205 -22.19 -0.96 -11.82
N PHE A 206 -23.08 -1.93 -11.55
CA PHE A 206 -23.01 -3.24 -12.18
C PHE A 206 -23.23 -3.18 -13.69
N ALA A 207 -24.06 -2.26 -14.17
CA ALA A 207 -24.30 -2.08 -15.59
C ALA A 207 -23.12 -1.41 -16.34
N ASN A 208 -22.39 -0.49 -15.70
CA ASN A 208 -21.46 0.40 -16.43
C ASN A 208 -20.01 0.35 -15.96
N LEU A 209 -19.76 0.08 -14.67
CA LEU A 209 -18.41 0.15 -14.07
C LEU A 209 -17.86 -1.24 -13.73
N TYR A 210 -18.71 -2.17 -13.31
CA TYR A 210 -18.28 -3.52 -12.94
C TYR A 210 -17.43 -4.24 -14.01
N PRO A 211 -17.73 -4.13 -15.33
CA PRO A 211 -16.86 -4.71 -16.36
C PRO A 211 -15.41 -4.18 -16.34
N LEU A 212 -15.19 -2.97 -15.82
CA LEU A 212 -13.87 -2.34 -15.68
C LEU A 212 -13.24 -2.58 -14.30
N MET A 213 -14.06 -2.80 -13.27
CA MET A 213 -13.61 -3.02 -11.89
C MET A 213 -14.38 -4.15 -11.19
N PRO A 214 -14.17 -5.42 -11.62
CA PRO A 214 -14.98 -6.56 -11.16
C PRO A 214 -14.56 -7.09 -9.77
N ILE A 215 -14.38 -6.21 -8.79
CA ILE A 215 -13.85 -6.52 -7.44
C ILE A 215 -14.91 -6.46 -6.33
N ILE A 216 -16.19 -6.49 -6.69
CA ILE A 216 -17.30 -6.39 -5.76
C ILE A 216 -18.27 -7.54 -5.98
N HIS A 217 -18.58 -8.30 -4.93
CA HIS A 217 -19.52 -9.40 -5.01
C HIS A 217 -20.96 -8.91 -4.85
N ARG A 218 -21.75 -9.00 -5.92
CA ARG A 218 -23.14 -8.46 -5.97
C ARG A 218 -24.05 -8.99 -4.86
N PRO A 219 -24.11 -10.31 -4.57
CA PRO A 219 -24.99 -10.83 -3.51
C PRO A 219 -24.73 -10.20 -2.13
N ASP A 220 -23.47 -9.86 -1.82
CA ASP A 220 -23.11 -9.22 -0.55
C ASP A 220 -23.62 -7.76 -0.50
N ILE A 221 -23.61 -7.08 -1.64
CA ILE A 221 -24.13 -5.71 -1.79
C ILE A 221 -25.67 -5.71 -1.69
N ASP A 222 -26.34 -6.63 -2.36
CA ASP A 222 -27.81 -6.77 -2.28
C ASP A 222 -28.24 -7.08 -0.82
N THR A 223 -27.47 -7.94 -0.15
CA THR A 223 -27.62 -8.23 1.28
C THR A 223 -27.38 -6.99 2.15
N ALA A 224 -26.48 -6.10 1.76
CA ALA A 224 -26.22 -4.86 2.49
C ALA A 224 -27.38 -3.87 2.38
N ILE A 225 -27.98 -3.72 1.19
CA ILE A 225 -29.14 -2.83 0.96
C ILE A 225 -30.34 -3.30 1.80
N THR A 226 -30.63 -4.60 1.82
CA THR A 226 -31.71 -5.17 2.63
C THR A 226 -31.47 -4.92 4.12
N GLN A 227 -30.25 -5.13 4.61
CA GLN A 227 -29.88 -4.93 6.02
C GLN A 227 -29.85 -3.47 6.48
N ILE A 228 -29.70 -2.50 5.58
CA ILE A 228 -29.90 -1.07 5.91
C ILE A 228 -31.36 -0.81 6.26
N THR A 229 -32.27 -1.38 5.49
CA THR A 229 -33.71 -1.22 5.69
C THR A 229 -34.13 -1.79 7.04
N ASP A 230 -33.55 -2.92 7.44
CA ASP A 230 -33.84 -3.61 8.71
C ASP A 230 -33.07 -3.06 9.92
N ARG A 231 -32.27 -1.99 9.76
CA ARG A 231 -31.37 -1.45 10.79
C ARG A 231 -30.51 -2.56 11.43
N GLN A 232 -29.92 -3.42 10.60
CA GLN A 232 -28.95 -4.43 11.03
C GLN A 232 -27.55 -4.20 10.47
N LEU A 233 -27.40 -3.33 9.45
CA LEU A 233 -26.11 -3.11 8.80
C LEU A 233 -25.06 -2.48 9.73
N GLN A 234 -25.45 -1.84 10.83
CA GLN A 234 -24.50 -1.32 11.82
C GLN A 234 -23.56 -2.39 12.38
N LYS A 235 -23.98 -3.66 12.37
CA LYS A 235 -23.14 -4.79 12.79
C LYS A 235 -22.15 -5.28 11.73
N LYS A 236 -22.25 -4.79 10.48
CA LYS A 236 -21.43 -5.19 9.34
C LYS A 236 -20.76 -3.98 8.69
N ALA A 237 -19.88 -3.34 9.46
CA ALA A 237 -19.12 -2.17 9.03
C ALA A 237 -18.42 -2.34 7.66
N PRO A 238 -17.79 -3.49 7.32
CA PRO A 238 -17.17 -3.66 6.00
C PRO A 238 -18.15 -3.55 4.83
N LEU A 239 -19.34 -4.14 4.96
CA LEU A 239 -20.37 -4.07 3.93
C LEU A 239 -20.88 -2.64 3.72
N LEU A 240 -21.07 -1.89 4.81
CA LEU A 240 -21.47 -0.48 4.68
C LEU A 240 -20.36 0.38 4.06
N ALA A 241 -19.10 0.14 4.43
CA ALA A 241 -17.96 0.88 3.88
C ALA A 241 -17.83 0.65 2.37
N ILE A 242 -17.92 -0.61 1.90
CA ILE A 242 -17.84 -0.89 0.47
C ILE A 242 -19.07 -0.39 -0.29
N LEU A 243 -20.28 -0.55 0.24
CA LEU A 243 -21.52 -0.07 -0.40
C LEU A 243 -21.50 1.46 -0.59
N THR A 244 -21.14 2.21 0.45
CA THR A 244 -21.04 3.67 0.36
C THR A 244 -19.86 4.11 -0.52
N GLY A 245 -18.75 3.37 -0.52
CA GLY A 245 -17.61 3.62 -1.42
C GLY A 245 -17.97 3.40 -2.89
N LEU A 246 -18.73 2.34 -3.17
CA LEU A 246 -19.28 2.02 -4.49
C LEU A 246 -20.16 3.18 -4.97
N CYS A 247 -21.12 3.61 -4.16
CA CYS A 247 -22.01 4.73 -4.52
C CYS A 247 -21.23 6.01 -4.82
N ALA A 248 -20.19 6.32 -4.03
CA ALA A 248 -19.34 7.48 -4.26
C ALA A 248 -18.66 7.45 -5.64
N VAL A 249 -18.09 6.29 -6.02
CA VAL A 249 -17.42 6.10 -7.32
C VAL A 249 -18.44 6.13 -8.45
N THR A 250 -19.58 5.45 -8.33
CA THR A 250 -20.63 5.45 -9.35
C THR A 250 -21.06 6.87 -9.70
N ILE A 251 -21.37 7.69 -8.70
CA ILE A 251 -21.84 9.07 -8.92
C ILE A 251 -20.70 9.94 -9.48
N ALA A 252 -19.45 9.73 -9.04
CA ALA A 252 -18.33 10.54 -9.49
C ALA A 252 -17.90 10.23 -10.94
N VAL A 253 -17.91 8.96 -11.33
CA VAL A 253 -17.39 8.48 -12.63
C VAL A 253 -18.43 8.57 -13.73
N LEU A 254 -19.70 8.23 -13.44
CA LEU A 254 -20.71 8.16 -14.48
C LEU A 254 -21.14 9.56 -14.94
N PRO A 255 -21.27 9.78 -16.26
CA PRO A 255 -21.78 11.03 -16.80
C PRO A 255 -23.25 11.22 -16.44
N LYS A 256 -23.68 12.49 -16.35
CA LYS A 256 -25.06 12.89 -16.05
C LYS A 256 -26.11 12.34 -17.04
N SER A 257 -25.69 11.88 -18.22
CA SER A 257 -26.56 11.23 -19.20
C SER A 257 -26.96 9.81 -18.80
N ILE A 258 -26.17 9.15 -17.95
CA ILE A 258 -26.41 7.77 -17.49
C ILE A 258 -27.06 7.79 -16.10
N THR A 259 -26.61 8.67 -15.21
CA THR A 259 -27.17 8.83 -13.87
C THR A 259 -27.73 10.24 -13.66
N SER A 260 -28.96 10.32 -13.18
CA SER A 260 -29.61 11.59 -12.80
C SER A 260 -29.24 12.03 -11.38
N ILE A 261 -28.40 11.27 -10.68
CA ILE A 261 -27.99 11.54 -9.30
C ILE A 261 -27.14 12.80 -9.24
N LYS A 262 -27.42 13.67 -8.27
CA LYS A 262 -26.67 14.92 -8.03
C LYS A 262 -25.23 14.61 -7.63
N ALA A 263 -24.27 15.23 -8.31
CA ALA A 263 -22.84 14.96 -8.16
C ALA A 263 -22.32 15.30 -6.75
N GLU A 264 -22.97 16.24 -6.07
CA GLU A 264 -22.70 16.64 -4.68
C GLU A 264 -22.84 15.47 -3.70
N LEU A 265 -23.67 14.47 -4.02
CA LEU A 265 -23.86 13.30 -3.16
C LEU A 265 -22.63 12.38 -3.14
N ALA A 266 -21.80 12.40 -4.19
CA ALA A 266 -20.60 11.56 -4.27
C ALA A 266 -19.64 11.82 -3.10
N VAL A 267 -19.46 13.08 -2.69
CA VAL A 267 -18.57 13.42 -1.57
C VAL A 267 -19.16 12.99 -0.23
N CYS A 268 -20.48 13.04 -0.05
CA CYS A 268 -21.16 12.54 1.14
C CYS A 268 -20.95 11.04 1.31
N PHE A 269 -21.15 10.26 0.24
CA PHE A 269 -20.90 8.82 0.24
C PHE A 269 -19.44 8.47 0.47
N TYR A 270 -18.51 9.22 -0.15
CA TYR A 270 -17.07 9.02 0.06
C TYR A 270 -16.68 9.24 1.53
N HIS A 271 -17.18 10.31 2.15
CA HIS A 271 -16.93 10.59 3.56
C HIS A 271 -17.58 9.58 4.49
N ALA A 272 -18.81 9.14 4.20
CA ALA A 272 -19.47 8.09 4.96
C ALA A 272 -18.64 6.79 4.92
N SER A 273 -18.21 6.35 3.74
CA SER A 273 -17.38 5.16 3.59
C SER A 273 -16.11 5.23 4.42
N ARG A 274 -15.38 6.36 4.34
CA ARG A 274 -14.15 6.57 5.12
C ARG A 274 -14.40 6.58 6.61
N ALA A 275 -15.47 7.23 7.05
CA ALA A 275 -15.85 7.26 8.46
C ALA A 275 -16.14 5.85 8.97
N VAL A 276 -16.84 5.02 8.18
CA VAL A 276 -17.13 3.62 8.53
C VAL A 276 -15.84 2.80 8.59
N LEU A 277 -14.95 2.88 7.59
CA LEU A 277 -13.65 2.19 7.62
C LEU A 277 -12.85 2.55 8.88
N ASN A 278 -12.83 3.83 9.27
CA ASN A 278 -12.11 4.28 10.46
C ASN A 278 -12.63 3.64 11.76
N THR A 279 -13.88 3.18 11.82
CA THR A 279 -14.42 2.51 13.02
C THR A 279 -13.86 1.11 13.27
N TYR A 280 -13.27 0.49 12.25
CA TYR A 280 -12.70 -0.87 12.31
C TYR A 280 -11.33 -0.98 11.62
N LEU A 281 -10.67 0.16 11.34
CA LEU A 281 -9.45 0.22 10.53
C LEU A 281 -8.33 -0.70 11.03
N ASN A 282 -8.10 -0.75 12.35
CA ASN A 282 -7.05 -1.59 12.90
C ASN A 282 -7.38 -3.08 12.70
N GLU A 283 -8.63 -3.48 12.95
CA GLU A 283 -9.08 -4.87 12.76
C GLU A 283 -8.98 -5.30 11.29
N ASP A 284 -9.33 -4.39 10.37
CA ASP A 284 -9.20 -4.57 8.93
C ASP A 284 -7.73 -4.73 8.48
N LEU A 285 -6.82 -3.97 9.06
CA LEU A 285 -5.38 -4.05 8.74
C LEU A 285 -4.74 -5.33 9.29
N GLU A 286 -5.18 -5.82 10.44
CA GLU A 286 -4.69 -7.08 11.01
C GLU A 286 -5.25 -8.30 10.26
N ASN A 287 -6.47 -8.23 9.74
CA ASN A 287 -7.14 -9.34 9.05
C ASN A 287 -7.77 -8.88 7.71
N PRO A 288 -6.94 -8.50 6.71
CA PRO A 288 -7.45 -7.96 5.46
C PRO A 288 -8.11 -9.03 4.58
N THR A 289 -9.10 -8.59 3.82
CA THR A 289 -9.79 -9.40 2.79
C THR A 289 -9.80 -8.65 1.46
N SER A 290 -10.37 -9.28 0.43
CA SER A 290 -10.68 -8.65 -0.86
C SER A 290 -11.47 -7.35 -0.69
N THR A 291 -12.38 -7.28 0.30
CA THR A 291 -13.16 -6.09 0.63
C THR A 291 -12.26 -4.95 1.12
N SER A 292 -11.25 -5.25 1.94
CA SER A 292 -10.26 -4.26 2.42
C SER A 292 -9.51 -3.60 1.26
N ILE A 293 -9.16 -4.40 0.25
CA ILE A 293 -8.51 -3.92 -0.99
C ILE A 293 -9.51 -3.10 -1.82
N ALA A 294 -10.72 -3.62 -2.04
CA ALA A 294 -11.73 -2.99 -2.87
C ALA A 294 -12.13 -1.60 -2.36
N ILE A 295 -12.35 -1.44 -1.05
CA ILE A 295 -12.65 -0.14 -0.44
C ILE A 295 -11.56 0.90 -0.76
N ARG A 296 -10.29 0.54 -0.60
CA ARG A 296 -9.16 1.44 -0.85
C ARG A 296 -8.96 1.72 -2.34
N TYR A 297 -9.22 0.74 -3.20
CA TYR A 297 -9.24 0.93 -4.65
C TYR A 297 -10.33 1.92 -5.07
N LEU A 298 -11.55 1.79 -4.54
CA LEU A 298 -12.64 2.74 -4.78
C LEU A 298 -12.28 4.16 -4.31
N TYR A 299 -11.55 4.30 -3.21
CA TYR A 299 -11.03 5.61 -2.79
C TYR A 299 -9.99 6.18 -3.76
N ALA A 300 -9.14 5.33 -4.33
CA ALA A 300 -8.19 5.75 -5.35
C ALA A 300 -8.93 6.26 -6.59
N GLU A 301 -9.95 5.54 -7.04
CA GLU A 301 -10.77 5.89 -8.20
C GLU A 301 -11.53 7.20 -7.97
N TYR A 302 -12.29 7.31 -6.87
CA TYR A 302 -13.01 8.55 -6.52
C TYR A 302 -12.08 9.77 -6.50
N ASN A 303 -10.91 9.65 -5.87
CA ASN A 303 -9.94 10.74 -5.82
C ASN A 303 -9.31 11.04 -7.18
N HIS A 304 -9.15 10.04 -8.04
CA HIS A 304 -8.65 10.23 -9.39
C HIS A 304 -9.63 11.07 -10.22
N THR A 305 -10.90 10.64 -10.24
CA THR A 305 -11.99 11.31 -10.99
C THR A 305 -12.25 12.72 -10.50
N THR A 306 -12.12 12.97 -9.19
CA THR A 306 -12.28 14.31 -8.60
C THR A 306 -11.01 15.17 -8.68
N GLY A 307 -9.95 14.71 -9.35
CA GLY A 307 -8.71 15.46 -9.59
C GLY A 307 -7.75 15.52 -8.41
N LYS A 308 -8.01 14.80 -7.31
CA LYS A 308 -7.15 14.72 -6.12
C LYS A 308 -6.06 13.66 -6.31
N LEU A 309 -5.21 13.83 -7.32
CA LEU A 309 -4.25 12.81 -7.78
C LEU A 309 -3.30 12.29 -6.69
N ARG A 310 -2.84 13.15 -5.77
CA ARG A 310 -1.99 12.72 -4.65
C ARG A 310 -2.73 11.79 -3.70
N SER A 311 -3.96 12.14 -3.33
CA SER A 311 -4.80 11.30 -2.48
C SER A 311 -5.13 9.98 -3.17
N SER A 312 -5.41 10.03 -4.47
CA SER A 312 -5.62 8.83 -5.30
C SER A 312 -4.41 7.89 -5.24
N TRP A 313 -3.21 8.41 -5.46
CA TRP A 313 -1.98 7.61 -5.39
C TRP A 313 -1.74 6.98 -4.01
N HIS A 314 -2.00 7.73 -2.93
CA HIS A 314 -1.88 7.17 -1.58
C HIS A 314 -2.89 6.07 -1.30
N SER A 315 -4.16 6.26 -1.68
CA SER A 315 -5.20 5.22 -1.53
C SER A 315 -4.90 3.97 -2.36
N LEU A 316 -4.39 4.13 -3.58
CA LEU A 316 -3.94 3.00 -4.40
C LEU A 316 -2.76 2.28 -3.72
N GLY A 317 -1.80 3.04 -3.18
CA GLY A 317 -0.66 2.50 -2.44
C GLY A 317 -1.08 1.73 -1.18
N ASP A 318 -2.14 2.16 -0.48
CA ASP A 318 -2.70 1.42 0.66
C ASP A 318 -3.26 0.06 0.21
N ALA A 319 -4.01 0.03 -0.89
CA ALA A 319 -4.53 -1.20 -1.47
C ALA A 319 -3.40 -2.15 -1.92
N ILE A 320 -2.35 -1.61 -2.56
CA ILE A 320 -1.17 -2.38 -2.98
C ILE A 320 -0.43 -2.98 -1.79
N ARG A 321 -0.25 -2.22 -0.70
CA ARG A 321 0.41 -2.73 0.52
C ARG A 321 -0.34 -3.91 1.12
N ILE A 322 -1.68 -3.83 1.17
CA ILE A 322 -2.50 -4.96 1.64
C ILE A 322 -2.34 -6.17 0.72
N CYS A 323 -2.45 -5.96 -0.59
CA CYS A 323 -2.26 -7.00 -1.60
C CYS A 323 -0.89 -7.71 -1.49
N GLN A 324 0.18 -6.94 -1.26
CA GLN A 324 1.53 -7.45 -1.02
C GLN A 324 1.61 -8.24 0.30
N GLY A 325 1.02 -7.73 1.38
CA GLY A 325 0.94 -8.39 2.68
C GLY A 325 0.22 -9.74 2.62
N MET A 326 -0.89 -9.80 1.87
CA MET A 326 -1.65 -11.03 1.57
C MET A 326 -0.95 -11.96 0.57
N ARG A 327 0.16 -11.51 -0.05
CA ARG A 327 0.94 -12.24 -1.05
C ARG A 327 0.09 -12.77 -2.21
N LEU A 328 -0.83 -11.94 -2.72
CA LEU A 328 -1.75 -12.33 -3.79
C LEU A 328 -1.07 -12.61 -5.15
N HIS A 329 0.22 -12.31 -5.29
CA HIS A 329 1.01 -12.73 -6.45
C HIS A 329 1.29 -14.25 -6.48
N ASN A 330 1.08 -14.96 -5.36
CA ASN A 330 1.41 -16.37 -5.21
C ASN A 330 0.15 -17.25 -5.12
N LYS A 331 0.06 -18.27 -5.99
CA LYS A 331 -1.02 -19.25 -6.03
C LYS A 331 -1.31 -19.94 -4.69
N THR A 332 -0.30 -20.19 -3.85
CA THR A 332 -0.50 -20.87 -2.55
C THR A 332 -1.22 -20.00 -1.53
N SER A 333 -1.15 -18.67 -1.65
CA SER A 333 -1.81 -17.73 -0.73
C SER A 333 -3.33 -17.87 -0.77
N TYR A 334 -3.88 -18.43 -1.85
CA TYR A 334 -5.31 -18.62 -2.03
C TYR A 334 -5.86 -19.89 -1.37
N ALA A 335 -5.00 -20.80 -0.91
CA ALA A 335 -5.42 -22.16 -0.50
C ALA A 335 -6.32 -22.21 0.74
N HIS A 336 -6.29 -21.17 1.58
CA HIS A 336 -7.10 -21.07 2.80
C HIS A 336 -8.34 -20.19 2.63
N MET A 337 -8.54 -19.60 1.44
CA MET A 337 -9.66 -18.74 1.14
C MET A 337 -10.82 -19.57 0.59
N ASN A 338 -12.06 -19.13 0.84
CA ASN A 338 -13.21 -19.68 0.12
C ASN A 338 -13.16 -19.25 -1.36
N ASP A 339 -13.97 -19.90 -2.21
CA ASP A 339 -13.92 -19.68 -3.66
C ASP A 339 -14.17 -18.22 -4.06
N THR A 340 -15.18 -17.57 -3.49
CA THR A 340 -15.52 -16.16 -3.76
C THR A 340 -14.39 -15.22 -3.38
N GLU A 341 -13.85 -15.36 -2.16
CA GLU A 341 -12.77 -14.52 -1.65
C GLU A 341 -11.49 -14.70 -2.46
N SER A 342 -11.17 -15.96 -2.78
CA SER A 342 -10.04 -16.33 -3.62
C SER A 342 -10.11 -15.63 -4.98
N GLU A 343 -11.30 -15.64 -5.59
CA GLU A 343 -11.55 -15.05 -6.88
C GLU A 343 -11.50 -13.52 -6.87
N LEU A 344 -12.17 -12.87 -5.91
CA LEU A 344 -12.08 -11.42 -5.74
C LEU A 344 -10.65 -10.94 -5.49
N CYS A 345 -9.86 -11.70 -4.70
CA CYS A 345 -8.45 -11.40 -4.47
C CYS A 345 -7.62 -11.50 -5.77
N ARG A 346 -7.87 -12.46 -6.67
CA ARG A 346 -7.20 -12.53 -7.97
C ARG A 346 -7.52 -11.30 -8.82
N ARG A 347 -8.80 -10.93 -8.91
CA ARG A 347 -9.24 -9.74 -9.65
C ARG A 347 -8.64 -8.47 -9.09
N ALA A 348 -8.62 -8.34 -7.76
CA ALA A 348 -8.02 -7.21 -7.07
C ALA A 348 -6.52 -7.11 -7.36
N PHE A 349 -5.78 -8.23 -7.34
CA PHE A 349 -4.37 -8.24 -7.71
C PHE A 349 -4.15 -7.71 -9.13
N LEU A 350 -4.94 -8.16 -10.11
CA LEU A 350 -4.78 -7.74 -11.50
C LEU A 350 -5.15 -6.28 -11.73
N LEU A 351 -6.24 -5.79 -11.12
CA LEU A 351 -6.59 -4.37 -11.18
C LEU A 351 -5.50 -3.50 -10.57
N LEU A 352 -4.95 -3.89 -9.42
CA LEU A 352 -3.86 -3.16 -8.78
C LEU A 352 -2.58 -3.21 -9.62
N PHE A 353 -2.27 -4.35 -10.24
CA PHE A 353 -1.09 -4.49 -11.08
C PHE A 353 -1.13 -3.53 -12.28
N VAL A 354 -2.26 -3.46 -12.97
CA VAL A 354 -2.48 -2.52 -14.09
C VAL A 354 -2.51 -1.07 -13.57
N GLY A 355 -3.22 -0.82 -12.47
CA GLY A 355 -3.33 0.49 -11.83
C GLY A 355 -1.97 1.08 -11.44
N ASP A 356 -1.05 0.26 -10.91
CA ASP A 356 0.32 0.65 -10.56
C ASP A 356 1.11 1.14 -11.78
N LYS A 357 1.00 0.43 -12.92
CA LYS A 357 1.68 0.83 -14.17
C LYS A 357 1.07 2.09 -14.75
N SER A 358 -0.26 2.19 -14.79
CA SER A 358 -0.97 3.40 -15.24
C SER A 358 -0.59 4.62 -14.39
N ALA A 359 -0.55 4.48 -13.07
CA ALA A 359 -0.13 5.54 -12.16
C ALA A 359 1.34 5.95 -12.37
N SER A 360 2.21 4.99 -12.67
CA SER A 360 3.61 5.27 -13.00
C SER A 360 3.76 6.08 -14.29
N ILE A 361 3.05 5.68 -15.35
CA ILE A 361 3.09 6.34 -16.66
C ILE A 361 2.48 7.74 -16.60
N LEU A 362 1.30 7.89 -15.99
CA LEU A 362 0.56 9.15 -15.97
C LEU A 362 1.06 10.14 -14.92
N GLY A 363 1.54 9.65 -13.77
CA GLY A 363 1.89 10.45 -12.61
C GLY A 363 3.39 10.56 -12.32
N ASN A 364 4.24 9.89 -13.11
CA ASN A 364 5.67 9.73 -12.82
C ASN A 364 5.92 9.12 -11.43
N HIS A 365 5.05 8.21 -11.01
CA HIS A 365 5.18 7.48 -9.76
C HIS A 365 6.09 6.25 -9.94
N PRO A 366 6.83 5.82 -8.92
CA PRO A 366 7.59 4.58 -9.01
C PRO A 366 6.65 3.38 -9.07
N VAL A 367 6.96 2.44 -9.96
CA VAL A 367 6.31 1.13 -10.03
C VAL A 367 6.59 0.36 -8.74
N VAL A 368 5.54 -0.04 -8.01
CA VAL A 368 5.68 -0.79 -6.75
C VAL A 368 5.25 -2.25 -6.85
N MET A 369 4.52 -2.63 -7.91
CA MET A 369 4.20 -4.04 -8.23
C MET A 369 5.10 -4.53 -9.37
N GLY A 370 6.42 -4.43 -9.16
CA GLY A 370 7.43 -4.94 -10.09
C GLY A 370 8.02 -6.28 -9.63
N LYS A 371 8.72 -6.98 -10.53
CA LYS A 371 9.35 -8.29 -10.27
C LYS A 371 10.27 -8.31 -9.03
N PHE A 372 10.89 -7.19 -8.69
CA PHE A 372 11.77 -7.10 -7.50
C PHE A 372 11.04 -6.75 -6.21
N ALA A 373 9.79 -6.28 -6.31
CA ALA A 373 8.97 -5.90 -5.17
C ALA A 373 7.95 -6.98 -4.78
N LEU A 374 7.72 -7.95 -5.67
CA LEU A 374 6.95 -9.16 -5.42
C LEU A 374 7.95 -10.32 -5.28
N ASP A 375 7.93 -11.00 -4.14
CA ASP A 375 8.87 -12.09 -3.86
C ASP A 375 8.51 -13.34 -4.67
N GLY A 376 9.08 -13.47 -5.87
CA GLY A 376 8.94 -14.67 -6.71
C GLY A 376 8.26 -14.40 -8.05
N ASP A 377 7.95 -15.47 -8.77
CA ASP A 377 7.22 -15.38 -10.03
C ASP A 377 5.74 -15.04 -9.77
N ILE A 378 5.15 -14.29 -10.69
CA ILE A 378 3.74 -13.87 -10.60
C ILE A 378 2.91 -15.00 -11.19
N ILE A 379 2.31 -15.81 -10.33
CA ILE A 379 1.57 -17.02 -10.72
C ILE A 379 0.11 -16.81 -10.33
N VAL A 380 -0.57 -15.93 -11.06
CA VAL A 380 -2.00 -15.62 -10.87
C VAL A 380 -2.78 -16.09 -12.08
N THR A 381 -3.69 -17.03 -11.86
CA THR A 381 -4.59 -17.55 -12.91
C THR A 381 -5.61 -16.49 -13.31
N TYR A 382 -6.06 -16.54 -14.56
CA TYR A 382 -7.14 -15.67 -15.05
C TYR A 382 -8.40 -15.78 -14.18
N PRO A 383 -9.06 -14.64 -13.89
CA PRO A 383 -10.29 -14.62 -13.11
C PRO A 383 -11.41 -15.44 -13.76
N ARG A 384 -12.17 -16.18 -12.96
CA ARG A 384 -13.36 -16.94 -13.41
C ARG A 384 -14.64 -16.20 -13.05
N SER A 385 -15.70 -16.42 -13.82
CA SER A 385 -17.05 -15.92 -13.51
C SER A 385 -17.57 -16.43 -12.15
N LEU A 386 -18.12 -15.52 -11.34
CA LEU A 386 -18.84 -15.75 -10.08
C LEU A 386 -20.36 -15.79 -10.32
N GLY A 387 -20.82 -16.72 -11.16
CA GLY A 387 -22.24 -16.95 -11.42
C GLY A 387 -22.81 -16.17 -12.62
N GLU A 388 -24.12 -16.30 -12.86
CA GLU A 388 -24.76 -15.82 -14.10
C GLU A 388 -24.65 -14.29 -14.30
N VAL A 389 -24.64 -13.53 -13.21
CA VAL A 389 -24.55 -12.06 -13.20
C VAL A 389 -23.14 -11.53 -13.47
N ASP A 390 -22.15 -12.43 -13.48
CA ASP A 390 -20.73 -12.14 -13.65
C ASP A 390 -20.23 -12.72 -14.98
N SER A 391 -20.96 -12.47 -16.06
CA SER A 391 -20.69 -13.02 -17.39
C SER A 391 -19.45 -12.33 -18.00
N VAL A 392 -18.26 -12.67 -17.49
CA VAL A 392 -16.99 -12.33 -18.14
C VAL A 392 -16.77 -13.34 -19.25
N THR A 393 -17.19 -12.99 -20.46
CA THR A 393 -16.97 -13.82 -21.64
C THR A 393 -15.50 -13.70 -22.05
N TYR A 394 -14.68 -14.66 -21.67
CA TYR A 394 -13.36 -14.82 -22.29
C TYR A 394 -13.54 -15.54 -23.63
N PRO A 395 -12.82 -15.16 -24.70
CA PRO A 395 -12.61 -16.09 -25.81
C PRO A 395 -11.99 -17.35 -25.20
N GLU A 396 -12.55 -18.53 -25.48
CA GLU A 396 -11.91 -19.81 -25.14
C GLU A 396 -10.48 -19.75 -25.69
N LEU A 397 -9.52 -19.52 -24.80
CA LEU A 397 -8.12 -19.78 -25.10
C LEU A 397 -7.97 -21.29 -25.12
N ASP A 398 -7.37 -21.81 -26.18
CA ASP A 398 -7.08 -23.23 -26.31
C ASP A 398 -6.48 -23.77 -24.99
N PRO A 399 -6.85 -24.99 -24.55
CA PRO A 399 -6.47 -25.57 -23.27
C PRO A 399 -4.95 -25.87 -23.11
N VAL A 400 -4.12 -25.28 -23.96
CA VAL A 400 -2.67 -25.48 -24.02
C VAL A 400 -1.91 -24.55 -23.09
N ASP A 401 -2.53 -23.49 -22.56
CA ASP A 401 -1.78 -22.42 -21.86
C ASP A 401 -2.29 -22.07 -20.45
N GLU A 402 -2.64 -23.08 -19.64
CA GLU A 402 -2.79 -22.90 -18.17
C GLU A 402 -1.50 -22.37 -17.49
N ASN A 403 -0.37 -22.37 -18.22
CA ASN A 403 0.93 -21.87 -17.78
C ASN A 403 1.34 -20.52 -18.38
N LEU A 404 0.47 -19.85 -19.16
CA LEU A 404 0.82 -18.55 -19.70
C LEU A 404 0.75 -17.49 -18.58
N ASP A 405 1.92 -17.07 -18.09
CA ASP A 405 2.04 -15.97 -17.15
C ASP A 405 1.37 -14.73 -17.75
N ILE A 406 0.37 -14.19 -17.06
CA ILE A 406 -0.42 -13.01 -17.43
C ILE A 406 0.45 -11.80 -17.82
N LEU A 407 1.71 -11.79 -17.38
CA LEU A 407 2.67 -10.73 -17.65
C LEU A 407 3.52 -10.94 -18.91
N THR A 408 3.42 -12.07 -19.60
CA THR A 408 4.18 -12.31 -20.84
C THR A 408 3.93 -11.22 -21.90
N GLY A 409 2.72 -10.64 -21.94
CA GLY A 409 2.38 -9.50 -22.82
C GLY A 409 2.61 -8.10 -22.22
N PHE A 410 2.80 -7.99 -20.91
CA PHE A 410 2.90 -6.72 -20.17
C PHE A 410 4.29 -6.43 -19.59
N ASN A 411 5.31 -7.18 -20.01
CA ASN A 411 6.71 -6.98 -19.62
C ASN A 411 7.28 -5.67 -20.19
N LEU A 412 6.88 -4.54 -19.61
CA LEU A 412 7.66 -3.31 -19.58
C LEU A 412 8.68 -3.46 -18.43
N ASN A 413 9.77 -4.16 -18.69
CA ASN A 413 10.97 -4.10 -17.85
C ASN A 413 11.85 -2.91 -18.26
#